data_AF-A0A961JJ54-F1
#
_entry.id   AF-A0A961JJ54-F1
#
_cell.length_a   1.000
_cell.length_b   1.000
_cell.length_c   1.000
_cell.angle_alpha   90.00
_cell.angle_beta   90.00
_cell.angle_gamma   90.00
#
_symmetry.space_group_name_H-M   'P 1'
#
loop_
_entity.id
_entity.type
_entity.pdbx_description
1 polymer ?
#
loop_
_entity_poly.entity_id
_entity_poly.type
_entity_poly.pdbx_seq_one_letter_code
_entity_poly.pdbx_strand_id
1 'polypeptide(L)'
;MRKIDPLFAYFSILAVIQPARIQDIEASARQLLNPDYAELLLEGGHLRTAHEAARERGLVIQVRRGVYFTAAKARHLVRREGLEHSIDNRRFFLMKEQRRRYK
;
A
#
# COMPACT_ATOMS: atom_id res chain seq x y z
N MET A 1 -0.14 -23.07 -5.61
CA MET A 1 0.32 -21.71 -6.01
C MET A 1 -0.38 -20.69 -5.12
N ARG A 2 0.37 -19.83 -4.40
CA ARG A 2 -0.26 -18.73 -3.64
C ARG A 2 -0.95 -17.81 -4.64
N LYS A 3 -2.25 -17.61 -4.51
CA LYS A 3 -3.03 -16.71 -5.37
C LYS A 3 -2.55 -15.30 -5.08
N ILE A 4 -1.90 -14.66 -6.05
CA ILE A 4 -1.43 -13.28 -5.91
C ILE A 4 -2.66 -12.38 -6.03
N ASP A 5 -2.84 -11.49 -5.07
CA ASP A 5 -3.85 -10.43 -5.12
C ASP A 5 -3.13 -9.08 -5.15
N PRO A 6 -2.81 -8.56 -6.35
CA PRO A 6 -2.11 -7.30 -6.49
C PRO A 6 -2.88 -6.11 -5.92
N LEU A 7 -4.21 -6.15 -5.99
CA LEU A 7 -5.06 -5.05 -5.53
C LEU A 7 -5.06 -5.00 -4.00
N PHE A 8 -5.20 -6.15 -3.35
CA PHE A 8 -5.06 -6.27 -1.91
C PHE A 8 -3.67 -5.84 -1.42
N ALA A 9 -2.61 -6.28 -2.09
CA ALA A 9 -1.24 -5.91 -1.75
C ALA A 9 -1.00 -4.40 -1.89
N TYR A 10 -1.44 -3.82 -3.01
CA TYR A 10 -1.41 -2.38 -3.27
C TYR A 10 -2.09 -1.59 -2.15
N PHE A 11 -3.33 -1.95 -1.80
CA PHE A 11 -4.05 -1.26 -0.74
C PHE A 11 -3.48 -1.52 0.66
N SER A 12 -2.89 -2.69 0.91
CA SER A 12 -2.23 -2.99 2.20
C SER A 12 -1.02 -2.09 2.42
N ILE A 13 -0.19 -1.91 1.39
CA ILE A 13 0.95 -0.99 1.43
C ILE A 13 0.45 0.45 1.56
N LEU A 14 -0.47 0.87 0.68
CA LEU A 14 -1.00 2.23 0.69
C LEU A 14 -1.69 2.55 2.03
N ALA A 15 -2.40 1.60 2.64
CA ALA A 15 -3.03 1.81 3.94
C ALA A 15 -2.01 2.21 5.01
N VAL A 16 -0.77 1.72 4.92
CA VAL A 16 0.33 2.05 5.82
C VAL A 16 0.94 3.41 5.49
N ILE A 17 1.37 3.62 4.25
CA ILE A 17 2.21 4.76 3.86
C ILE A 17 1.43 5.96 3.27
N GLN A 18 0.10 5.86 3.12
CA GLN A 18 -0.69 6.94 2.53
C GLN A 18 -0.56 8.26 3.32
N PRO A 19 -0.58 9.42 2.62
CA PRO A 19 -0.65 9.55 1.16
C PRO A 19 0.69 9.23 0.49
N ALA A 20 0.67 8.52 -0.65
CA ALA A 20 1.89 8.01 -1.29
C ALA A 20 1.83 8.04 -2.83
N ARG A 21 3.00 8.11 -3.49
CA ARG A 21 3.15 7.88 -4.93
C ARG A 21 3.26 6.39 -5.24
N ILE A 22 3.04 5.99 -6.49
CA ILE A 22 3.25 4.60 -6.91
C ILE A 22 4.69 4.13 -6.68
N GLN A 23 5.67 5.01 -6.87
CA GLN A 23 7.09 4.74 -6.61
C GLN A 23 7.36 4.43 -5.13
N ASP A 24 6.68 5.15 -4.22
CA ASP A 24 6.81 4.94 -2.77
C ASP A 24 6.20 3.59 -2.36
N ILE A 25 5.10 3.20 -3.02
CA ILE A 25 4.43 1.91 -2.82
C ILE A 25 5.33 0.77 -3.28
N GLU A 26 5.92 0.88 -4.47
CA GLU A 26 6.88 -0.10 -4.99
C GLU A 26 8.11 -0.22 -4.07
N ALA A 27 8.70 0.90 -3.66
CA ALA A 27 9.84 0.91 -2.75
C ALA A 27 9.52 0.30 -1.37
N SER A 28 8.29 0.49 -0.88
CA SER A 28 7.85 -0.03 0.42
C SER A 28 7.42 -1.50 0.37
N ALA A 29 7.21 -2.09 -0.81
CA ALA A 29 6.73 -3.46 -0.96
C ALA A 29 7.64 -4.47 -0.27
N ARG A 30 8.97 -4.37 -0.47
CA ARG A 30 9.96 -5.25 0.16
C ARG A 30 10.06 -5.09 1.69
N GLN A 31 9.67 -3.93 2.22
CA GLN A 31 9.70 -3.66 3.66
C GLN A 31 8.42 -4.11 4.37
N LEU A 32 7.29 -4.15 3.66
CA LEU A 32 5.96 -4.37 4.26
C LEU A 32 5.39 -5.75 3.98
N LEU A 33 5.82 -6.41 2.90
CA LEU A 33 5.36 -7.73 2.50
C LEU A 33 6.47 -8.77 2.68
N ASN A 34 6.12 -10.04 2.55
CA ASN A 34 7.12 -11.10 2.46
C ASN A 34 8.01 -10.86 1.22
N PRO A 35 9.35 -11.01 1.31
CA PRO A 35 10.27 -10.70 0.22
C PRO A 35 9.95 -11.40 -1.10
N ASP A 36 9.64 -12.70 -1.09
CA ASP A 36 9.34 -13.47 -2.31
C ASP A 36 8.05 -12.97 -2.96
N TYR A 37 7.07 -12.57 -2.14
CA TYR A 37 5.81 -12.02 -2.62
C TYR A 37 5.97 -10.60 -3.17
N ALA A 38 6.82 -9.78 -2.52
CA ALA A 38 7.14 -8.44 -2.98
C ALA A 38 7.88 -8.47 -4.32
N GLU A 39 8.86 -9.37 -4.47
CA GLU A 39 9.64 -9.47 -5.71
C GLU A 39 8.75 -9.84 -6.89
N LEU A 40 7.88 -10.83 -6.69
CA LEU A 40 6.93 -11.26 -7.71
C LEU A 40 5.98 -10.13 -8.14
N LEU A 41 5.53 -9.31 -7.19
CA LEU A 41 4.69 -8.13 -7.48
C LEU A 41 5.44 -7.03 -8.24
N LEU A 42 6.75 -6.87 -7.98
CA LEU A 42 7.60 -5.86 -8.59
C LEU A 42 8.02 -6.25 -10.01
N GLU A 43 8.56 -7.47 -10.19
CA GLU A 43 8.99 -7.99 -11.49
C GLU A 43 7.83 -8.07 -12.49
N GLY A 44 6.63 -8.45 -12.01
CA GLY A 44 5.43 -8.52 -12.83
C GLY A 44 4.73 -7.18 -13.09
N GLY A 45 5.24 -6.06 -12.55
CA GLY A 45 4.61 -4.74 -12.66
C GLY A 45 3.20 -4.67 -12.05
N HIS A 46 2.85 -5.64 -11.20
CA HIS A 46 1.49 -5.88 -10.74
C HIS A 46 0.95 -4.74 -9.85
N LEU A 47 1.82 -4.07 -9.10
CA LEU A 47 1.44 -2.90 -8.28
C LEU A 47 1.01 -1.71 -9.14
N ARG A 48 1.67 -1.49 -10.28
CA ARG A 48 1.33 -0.44 -11.22
C ARG A 48 0.01 -0.75 -11.94
N THR A 49 -0.20 -2.00 -12.37
CA THR A 49 -1.49 -2.43 -12.92
C THR A 49 -2.63 -2.28 -11.90
N ALA A 50 -2.40 -2.68 -10.66
CA ALA A 50 -3.36 -2.50 -9.57
C ALA A 50 -3.66 -1.02 -9.29
N HIS A 51 -2.64 -0.16 -9.40
CA HIS A 51 -2.80 1.28 -9.25
C HIS A 51 -3.72 1.89 -10.33
N GLU A 52 -3.51 1.57 -11.60
CA GLU A 52 -4.36 2.09 -12.68
C GLU A 52 -5.79 1.57 -12.53
N ALA A 53 -5.97 0.27 -12.24
CA ALA A 53 -7.29 -0.28 -11.97
C ALA A 53 -7.97 0.40 -10.76
N ALA A 54 -7.22 0.73 -9.71
CA ALA A 54 -7.74 1.47 -8.56
C ALA A 54 -8.13 2.90 -8.93
N ARG A 55 -7.38 3.57 -9.82
CA ARG A 55 -7.71 4.92 -10.31
C ARG A 55 -8.96 4.91 -11.17
N GLU A 56 -9.04 4.03 -12.16
CA GLU A 56 -10.19 3.90 -13.07
C GLU A 56 -11.48 3.62 -12.30
N ARG A 57 -11.41 2.78 -11.26
CA ARG A 57 -12.56 2.44 -10.40
C ARG A 57 -12.84 3.49 -9.32
N GLY A 58 -12.05 4.57 -9.24
CA GLY A 58 -12.17 5.61 -8.21
C GLY A 58 -11.93 5.12 -6.78
N LEU A 59 -11.16 4.04 -6.62
CA LEU A 59 -10.82 3.45 -5.31
C LEU A 59 -9.67 4.20 -4.60
N VAL A 60 -9.01 5.11 -5.31
CA VAL A 60 -8.04 6.07 -4.75
C VAL A 60 -8.42 7.49 -5.11
N ILE A 61 -8.05 8.42 -4.25
CA ILE A 61 -8.23 9.86 -4.44
C ILE A 61 -6.85 10.47 -4.63
N GLN A 62 -6.68 11.28 -5.67
CA GLN A 62 -5.45 12.04 -5.87
C GLN A 62 -5.48 13.29 -4.98
N VAL A 63 -4.57 13.37 -4.01
CA VAL A 63 -4.49 14.52 -3.07
C VAL A 63 -3.53 15.60 -3.56
N ARG A 64 -2.52 15.22 -4.34
CA ARG A 64 -1.58 16.09 -5.05
C ARG A 64 -1.16 15.39 -6.35
N ARG A 65 -0.55 16.11 -7.29
CA ARG A 65 -0.07 15.52 -8.55
C ARG A 65 0.79 14.28 -8.28
N GLY A 66 0.28 13.10 -8.68
CA GLY A 66 0.93 11.80 -8.52
C GLY A 66 0.90 11.19 -7.11
N VAL A 67 0.23 11.80 -6.14
CA VAL A 67 0.14 11.33 -4.75
C VAL A 67 -1.30 10.92 -4.44
N TYR A 68 -1.48 9.71 -3.91
CA TYR A 68 -2.78 9.08 -3.77
C TYR A 68 -3.08 8.68 -2.33
N PHE A 69 -4.37 8.66 -2.02
CA PHE A 69 -4.93 8.24 -0.74
C PHE A 69 -6.07 7.25 -0.98
N THR A 70 -6.34 6.36 -0.02
CA THR A 70 -7.40 5.35 -0.15
C THR A 70 -8.78 6.02 -0.11
N ALA A 71 -9.63 5.79 -1.12
CA ALA A 71 -10.98 6.33 -1.12
C ALA A 71 -11.85 5.68 -0.03
N ALA A 72 -12.85 6.41 0.47
CA ALA A 72 -13.74 5.91 1.52
C ALA A 72 -14.40 4.56 1.15
N LYS A 73 -14.80 4.41 -0.12
CA LYS A 73 -15.42 3.19 -0.66
C LYS A 73 -14.45 2.02 -0.79
N ALA A 74 -13.14 2.25 -0.80
CA ALA A 74 -12.12 1.22 -0.93
C ALA A 74 -11.59 0.71 0.42
N ARG A 75 -12.00 1.33 1.54
CA ARG A 75 -11.52 0.96 2.89
C ARG A 75 -11.77 -0.51 3.22
N HIS A 76 -12.87 -1.10 2.77
CA HIS A 76 -13.20 -2.50 3.01
C HIS A 76 -12.23 -3.48 2.34
N LEU A 77 -11.51 -3.07 1.29
CA LEU A 77 -10.56 -3.95 0.58
C LEU A 77 -9.35 -4.35 1.44
N VAL A 78 -9.08 -3.59 2.50
CA VAL A 78 -7.94 -3.80 3.41
C VAL A 78 -8.38 -4.12 4.83
N ARG A 79 -9.67 -3.97 5.13
CA ARG A 79 -10.20 -4.11 6.49
C ARG A 79 -10.86 -5.47 6.67
N ARG A 80 -10.02 -6.50 6.87
CA ARG A 80 -10.42 -7.73 7.57
C ARG A 80 -9.98 -7.55 9.02
N GLU A 81 -10.83 -7.85 10.01
CA GLU A 81 -10.65 -7.44 11.43
C GLU A 81 -9.24 -7.70 12.01
N GLY A 82 -8.56 -8.80 11.64
CA GLY A 82 -7.19 -9.07 12.08
C GLY A 82 -6.09 -8.20 11.42
N LEU A 83 -6.35 -7.67 10.23
CA LEU A 83 -5.39 -6.87 9.46
C LEU A 83 -5.36 -5.41 9.91
N GLU A 84 -6.48 -4.87 10.41
CA GLU A 84 -6.57 -3.47 10.88
C GLU A 84 -5.55 -3.18 11.99
N HIS A 85 -5.55 -4.01 13.04
CA HIS A 85 -4.59 -3.85 14.14
C HIS A 85 -3.13 -3.94 13.69
N SER A 86 -2.83 -4.84 12.74
CA SER A 86 -1.46 -4.96 12.20
C SER A 86 -1.05 -3.73 11.38
N ILE A 87 -1.96 -3.17 10.59
CA ILE A 87 -1.71 -1.99 9.74
C ILE A 87 -1.48 -0.76 10.62
N ASP A 88 -2.30 -0.56 11.64
CA ASP A 88 -2.20 0.60 12.54
C ASP A 88 -0.91 0.54 13.37
N ASN A 89 -0.54 -0.63 13.87
CA ASN A 89 0.74 -0.82 14.57
C ASN A 89 1.95 -0.54 13.65
N ARG A 90 1.89 -1.00 12.39
CA ARG A 90 2.95 -0.75 11.40
C ARG A 90 3.09 0.75 11.11
N ARG A 91 1.97 1.45 10.95
CA ARG A 91 1.94 2.92 10.79
C ARG A 91 2.62 3.63 11.94
N PHE A 92 2.26 3.28 13.16
CA PHE A 92 2.79 3.91 14.35
C PHE A 92 4.31 3.70 14.48
N PHE A 93 4.80 2.50 14.14
CA PHE A 93 6.22 2.20 14.13
C PHE A 93 6.99 3.04 13.10
N LEU A 94 6.51 3.10 11.85
CA LEU A 94 7.13 3.93 10.81
C LEU A 94 7.16 5.42 11.20
N MET A 95 6.09 5.93 11.80
CA MET A 95 6.05 7.31 12.30
C MET A 95 7.10 7.55 13.40
N LYS A 96 7.29 6.60 14.32
CA LYS A 96 8.33 6.68 15.35
C LYS A 96 9.74 6.67 14.75
N GLU A 97 10.00 5.83 13.75
CA GLU A 97 11.29 5.79 13.06
C GLU A 97 11.58 7.09 12.32
N GLN A 98 10.59 7.65 11.61
CA GLN A 98 10.74 8.95 10.97
C GLN A 98 11.08 10.04 12.00
N ARG A 99 10.35 10.11 13.13
CA ARG A 99 10.64 11.10 14.19
C ARG A 99 12.06 10.97 14.77
N ARG A 100 12.62 9.76 14.81
CA ARG A 100 14.01 9.53 15.26
C ARG A 100 15.04 10.01 14.23
N ARG A 101 14.75 9.87 12.93
CA ARG A 101 15.67 10.25 11.85
C ARG A 101 15.73 11.75 11.58
N TYR A 102 14.65 12.49 11.87
CA TYR A 102 14.55 13.93 11.63
C TYR A 102 14.70 14.78 12.91
N LYS A 103 15.37 14.24 13.93
CA LYS A 103 15.74 14.97 15.15
C LYS A 103 17.13 15.59 14.99
#